data_AF-A0A352GIG7-F1
#
_entry.id   AF-A0A352GIG7-F1
#
_cell.length_a   1.000
_cell.length_b   1.000
_cell.length_c   1.000
_cell.angle_alpha   90.00
_cell.angle_beta   90.00
_cell.angle_gamma   90.00
#
_symmetry.space_group_name_H-M   'P 1'
#
loop_
_entity.id
_entity.type
_entity.pdbx_description
1 polymer ?
#
loop_
_entity_poly.entity_id
_entity_poly.type
_entity_poly.pdbx_seq_one_letter_code
_entity_poly.pdbx_strand_id
1 'polypeptide(L)' 'MDGMMMKSTLCALLGCRYPVLQAGMGGVARADLVGAVTRAGGYGFLG' A
#
# COMPACT_ATOMS: atom_id res chain seq x y z
N MET A 1 -8.76 -9.77 -8.30
CA MET A 1 -7.74 -8.74 -8.04
C MET A 1 -6.71 -8.92 -9.12
N ASP A 2 -6.96 -8.37 -10.31
CA ASP A 2 -6.32 -8.85 -11.54
C ASP A 2 -5.38 -7.77 -12.10
N GLY A 3 -4.54 -7.23 -11.22
CA GLY A 3 -3.47 -6.30 -11.59
C GLY A 3 -2.13 -6.97 -11.38
N MET A 4 -1.30 -7.04 -12.42
CA MET A 4 0.03 -7.64 -12.39
C MET A 4 0.82 -7.18 -11.16
N MET A 5 1.04 -8.09 -10.22
CA MET A 5 1.90 -7.86 -9.06
C MET A 5 3.35 -7.84 -9.54
N MET A 6 4.11 -6.79 -9.22
CA MET A 6 5.55 -6.79 -9.48
C MET A 6 6.18 -7.98 -8.74
N LYS A 7 6.98 -8.77 -9.46
CA LYS A 7 7.68 -9.93 -8.91
C LYS A 7 8.76 -9.49 -7.93
N SER A 8 8.38 -9.26 -6.68
CA SER A 8 9.29 -9.02 -5.56
C SER A 8 8.80 -9.76 -4.32
N THR A 9 9.74 -10.21 -3.49
CA THR A 9 9.43 -10.82 -2.19
C THR A 9 8.61 -9.88 -1.31
N LEU A 10 8.86 -8.56 -1.39
CA LEU A 10 8.14 -7.55 -0.63
C LEU A 10 6.66 -7.48 -1.04
N CYS A 11 6.38 -7.38 -2.34
CA CYS A 11 5.01 -7.37 -2.86
C CYS A 11 4.26 -8.66 -2.50
N ALA A 12 4.93 -9.80 -2.56
CA ALA A 12 4.36 -11.09 -2.16
C ALA A 12 4.04 -11.15 -0.65
N LEU A 13 4.92 -10.60 0.20
CA LEU A 13 4.73 -10.57 1.64
C LEU A 13 3.60 -9.61 2.06
N LEU A 14 3.53 -8.44 1.44
CA LEU A 14 2.58 -7.38 1.82
C LEU A 14 1.25 -7.42 1.05
N GLY A 15 1.14 -8.23 0.00
CA GLY A 15 -0.07 -8.31 -0.82
C GLY A 15 -0.34 -7.07 -1.66
N CYS A 16 0.69 -6.29 -2.01
CA CYS A 16 0.56 -5.08 -2.82
C CYS A 16 1.07 -5.31 -4.26
N ARG A 17 0.61 -4.50 -5.22
CA ARG A 17 1.05 -4.59 -6.62
C ARG A 17 2.44 -3.98 -6.83
N TYR A 18 2.69 -2.87 -6.16
CA TYR A 18 3.92 -2.09 -6.27
C TYR A 18 4.66 -2.05 -4.94
N PRO A 19 6.01 -2.02 -4.93
CA PRO A 19 6.82 -1.90 -3.72
C PRO A 19 6.83 -0.45 -3.19
N VAL A 20 5.65 0.15 -3.05
CA VAL A 20 5.44 1.52 -2.55
C VAL A 20 4.70 1.43 -1.23
N LEU A 21 5.33 1.96 -0.18
CA LEU A 21 4.80 1.96 1.18
C LEU A 21 4.46 3.41 1.59
N GLN A 22 3.27 3.62 2.14
CA GLN A 22 2.95 4.89 2.77
C GLN A 22 3.76 5.05 4.06
N ALA A 23 4.54 6.13 4.16
CA ALA A 23 5.32 6.44 5.35
C ALA A 23 4.43 6.65 6.57
N GLY A 24 4.87 6.21 7.76
CA GLY A 24 4.13 6.46 9.00
C GLY A 24 4.01 7.96 9.27
N MET A 25 2.77 8.47 9.31
CA MET A 25 2.47 9.89 9.52
C MET A 25 1.37 10.02 10.58
N GLY A 26 1.78 10.34 11.81
CA GLY A 26 0.84 10.56 12.92
C GLY A 26 -0.15 11.67 12.61
N GLY A 27 -1.45 11.39 12.71
CA GLY A 27 -2.51 12.38 12.47
C GLY A 27 -2.93 12.57 11.01
N VAL A 28 -2.06 12.24 10.04
CA VAL A 28 -2.31 12.44 8.59
C VAL A 28 -2.76 11.16 7.90
N ALA A 29 -2.24 10.01 8.33
CA ALA A 29 -2.51 8.71 7.72
C ALA A 29 -3.89 8.14 8.12
N ARG A 30 -4.94 8.89 7.80
CA ARG A 30 -6.34 8.55 8.04
C ARG A 30 -6.90 7.64 6.94
N ALA A 31 -8.11 7.14 7.15
CA ALA A 31 -8.75 6.12 6.33
C ALA A 31 -8.77 6.46 4.83
N ASP A 32 -9.02 7.72 4.46
CA ASP A 32 -9.09 8.13 3.05
C ASP A 32 -7.73 8.01 2.34
N LEU A 33 -6.65 8.47 2.99
CA LEU A 33 -5.30 8.39 2.45
C LEU A 33 -4.84 6.93 2.35
N VAL A 34 -5.05 6.15 3.41
CA VAL A 34 -4.71 4.71 3.42
C VAL A 34 -5.46 3.97 2.31
N GLY A 35 -6.77 4.21 2.20
CA GLY A 35 -7.60 3.60 1.16
C GLY A 35 -7.18 4.00 -0.25
N ALA A 36 -6.78 5.26 -0.46
CA ALA A 36 -6.28 5.73 -1.76
C ALA A 36 -4.99 4.98 -2.17
N VAL A 37 -4.03 4.83 -1.24
CA VAL A 37 -2.78 4.09 -1.49
C VAL A 37 -3.05 2.61 -1.78
N THR A 38 -3.90 1.96 -0.99
CA THR A 38 -4.25 0.54 -1.19
C THR A 38 -4.93 0.32 -2.54
N ARG A 39 -5.88 1.17 -2.94
CA ARG A 39 -6.54 1.07 -4.27
C ARG A 39 -5.56 1.30 -5.42
N ALA A 40 -4.63 2.26 -5.26
CA ALA A 40 -3.56 2.51 -6.21
C ALA A 40 -2.58 1.32 -6.34
N GLY A 41 -2.55 0.42 -5.35
CA GLY A 41 -1.79 -0.84 -5.36
C GLY A 41 -0.51 -0.82 -4.53
N GLY A 42 -0.31 0.22 -3.72
CA GLY A 42 0.72 0.24 -2.68
C GLY A 42 0.23 -0.34 -1.35
N TYR A 43 1.07 -0.27 -0.32
CA TYR A 43 0.73 -0.68 1.04
C TYR A 43 0.45 0.56 1.91
N GLY A 44 -0.78 0.70 2.38
CA GLY A 44 -1.23 1.80 3.27
C GLY A 44 -1.13 1.43 4.75
N PHE A 45 -0.86 2.40 5.62
CA PHE A 45 -0.66 2.22 7.06
C PHE A 45 -1.39 3.29 7.87
N LEU A 46 -2.35 2.90 8.73
CA LEU A 46 -3.10 3.84 9.56
C LEU A 46 -2.23 4.47 10.66
N GLY A 47 -2.34 5.80 10.85
CA GLY A 47 -1.56 6.60 11.80
C GLY A 47 -2.14 7.98 12.12
#